data_AF-A0A5C7H8C5-F1
#
_entry.id   AF-A0A5C7H8C5-F1
#
_cell.length_a   1.000
_cell.length_b   1.000
_cell.length_c   1.000
_cell.angle_alpha   90.00
_cell.angle_beta   90.00
_cell.angle_gamma   90.00
#
_symmetry.space_group_name_H-M   'P 1'
#
loop_
_entity.id
_entity.type
_entity.pdbx_description
1 polymer ?
#
loop_
_entity_poly.entity_id
_entity_poly.type
_entity_poly.pdbx_seq_one_letter_code
_entity_poly.pdbx_strand_id
1 'polypeptide(L)' 'MDPYKEARGNDVDLSIYKGKVFLIVNVASQCGLTNSNYTELSQLYEKYKNQGFEILAFPCNQFGAQEPRNNE' A
#
# COMPACT_ATOMS: atom_id res chain seq x y z
N MET A 1 -0.74 -2.60 -22.37
CA MET A 1 -0.93 -2.39 -20.92
C MET A 1 0.26 -1.60 -20.46
N ASP A 2 0.03 -0.49 -19.77
CA ASP A 2 1.11 0.30 -19.20
C ASP A 2 1.73 -0.48 -18.02
N PRO A 3 3.06 -0.36 -17.82
CA PRO A 3 3.71 -1.01 -16.69
C PRO A 3 3.19 -0.43 -15.37
N TYR A 4 3.08 -1.30 -14.36
CA TYR A 4 2.79 -0.86 -13.01
C TYR A 4 4.02 -0.15 -12.44
N LYS A 5 3.81 0.99 -11.77
CA LYS A 5 4.88 1.80 -11.17
C LYS A 5 4.77 1.81 -9.65
N GLU A 6 5.90 1.66 -8.98
CA GLU A 6 5.98 1.88 -7.53
C GLU A 6 6.11 3.36 -7.17
N ALA A 7 6.13 3.67 -5.87
CA ALA A 7 6.06 5.03 -5.34
C ALA A 7 7.17 5.98 -5.85
N ARG A 8 8.34 5.49 -6.25
CA ARG A 8 9.42 6.29 -6.84
C ARG A 8 9.38 6.34 -8.38
N GLY A 9 8.31 5.82 -8.99
CA GLY A 9 8.07 5.86 -10.43
C GLY A 9 8.77 4.77 -11.25
N ASN A 10 9.47 3.83 -10.60
CA ASN A 10 10.09 2.70 -11.30
C ASN A 10 9.06 1.66 -11.70
N ASP A 11 9.26 1.05 -12.87
CA ASP A 11 8.45 -0.07 -13.30
C ASP A 11 8.69 -1.29 -12.40
N VAL A 12 7.62 -1.98 -12.03
CA VAL A 12 7.68 -3.22 -11.24
C VAL A 12 7.01 -4.34 -12.02
N ASP A 13 7.76 -5.43 -12.21
CA ASP A 13 7.20 -6.66 -12.73
C ASP A 13 6.37 -7.35 -11.64
N LEU A 14 5.07 -7.49 -11.86
CA LEU A 14 4.17 -8.15 -10.92
C LEU A 14 4.45 -9.66 -10.78
N SER A 15 5.29 -10.26 -11.63
CA SER A 15 5.69 -11.66 -11.51
C SER A 15 6.44 -11.95 -10.19
N ILE A 16 7.11 -10.95 -9.59
CA ILE A 16 7.82 -11.08 -8.30
C ILE A 16 6.90 -11.42 -7.13
N TYR A 17 5.61 -11.21 -7.33
CA TYR A 17 4.56 -11.38 -6.35
C TYR A 17 3.85 -12.75 -6.47
N LYS A 18 4.22 -13.58 -7.45
CA LYS A 18 3.58 -14.88 -7.68
C LYS A 18 3.71 -15.79 -6.46
N GLY A 19 2.58 -16.40 -6.07
CA GLY A 19 2.50 -17.32 -4.92
C GLY A 19 2.38 -16.63 -3.56
N LYS A 20 2.34 -15.29 -3.52
CA LYS A 20 2.06 -14.51 -2.31
C LYS A 20 0.58 -14.15 -2.21
N VAL A 21 0.11 -13.93 -0.98
CA VAL A 21 -1.21 -13.35 -0.67
C VAL A 21 -1.03 -11.85 -0.45
N PHE A 22 -1.89 -11.04 -1.06
CA PHE A 22 -1.83 -9.58 -0.97
C PHE A 22 -3.02 -9.00 -0.22
N LEU A 23 -2.72 -8.03 0.63
CA LEU A 23 -3.68 -7.04 1.08
C LEU A 23 -3.37 -5.71 0.39
N ILE A 24 -4.27 -5.28 -0.48
CA ILE A 24 -4.17 -3.99 -1.19
C ILE A 24 -5.00 -2.97 -0.43
N VAL A 25 -4.40 -1.85 -0.05
CA VAL A 25 -5.03 -0.83 0.81
C VAL A 25 -4.90 0.55 0.18
N ASN A 26 -6.01 1.26 0.05
CA ASN A 26 -6.00 2.70 -0.20
C ASN A 26 -5.70 3.45 1.11
N VAL A 27 -4.64 4.23 1.14
CA VAL A 27 -4.21 4.99 2.33
C VAL A 27 -4.37 6.49 2.11
N ALA A 28 -4.55 7.21 3.22
CA ALA A 28 -4.58 8.66 3.28
C ALA A 28 -3.84 9.15 4.54
N SER A 29 -3.03 10.19 4.40
CA SER A 29 -2.13 10.73 5.43
C SER A 29 -2.83 11.64 6.43
N GLN A 30 -3.96 12.24 6.05
CA GLN A 30 -4.75 13.15 6.89
C GLN A 30 -6.10 12.56 7.33
N CYS A 31 -6.21 11.24 7.36
CA CYS A 31 -7.41 10.57 7.86
C CYS A 31 -7.37 10.44 9.40
N GLY A 32 -8.50 10.62 10.07
CA GLY A 32 -8.60 10.41 11.53
C GLY A 32 -8.26 8.98 11.98
N LEU A 33 -8.25 8.02 11.05
CA LEU A 33 -7.92 6.61 11.26
C LEU A 33 -6.49 6.25 10.85
N THR A 34 -5.72 7.20 10.33
CA THR A 34 -4.36 6.95 9.79
C THR A 34 -3.48 6.23 10.81
N ASN A 35 -3.41 6.74 12.04
CA ASN A 35 -2.52 6.18 13.06
C ASN A 35 -2.90 4.76 13.50
N SER A 36 -4.20 4.47 13.68
CA SER A 36 -4.67 3.12 14.03
C SER A 36 -4.44 2.15 12.88
N ASN A 37 -4.79 2.56 11.66
CA ASN A 37 -4.66 1.73 10.47
C ASN A 37 -3.19 1.35 10.19
N TYR A 38 -2.26 2.31 10.23
CA TYR A 38 -0.84 2.00 10.02
C TYR A 38 -0.29 1.05 11.10
N THR A 39 -0.72 1.22 12.35
CA THR A 39 -0.30 0.36 13.45
C THR A 39 -0.79 -1.07 13.26
N GLU A 40 -2.09 -1.25 12.96
CA GLU A 40 -2.70 -2.56 12.75
C GLU A 40 -2.16 -3.26 11.49
N LEU A 41 -1.96 -2.53 10.40
CA LEU A 41 -1.34 -3.05 9.17
C LEU A 41 0.10 -3.51 9.43
N SER A 42 0.87 -2.76 10.21
CA SER A 42 2.22 -3.15 10.60
C SER A 42 2.22 -4.44 11.44
N GLN A 43 1.31 -4.55 12.42
CA GLN A 43 1.16 -5.77 13.22
C GLN A 43 0.75 -6.98 12.37
N LEU A 44 -0.18 -6.79 11.42
CA LEU A 44 -0.62 -7.83 10.51
C LEU A 44 0.53 -8.30 9.61
N TYR A 45 1.30 -7.36 9.06
CA TYR A 45 2.46 -7.68 8.24
C TYR A 45 3.50 -8.45 9.03
N GLU A 46 3.88 -7.99 10.22
CA GLU A 46 4.85 -8.68 11.08
C GLU A 46 4.43 -10.12 11.42
N LYS A 47 3.13 -10.35 11.59
CA LYS A 47 2.58 -11.68 11.88
C LYS A 47 2.69 -12.66 10.70
N TYR A 48 2.55 -12.18 9.47
CA TYR A 48 2.36 -13.04 8.29
C TYR A 48 3.45 -12.91 7.21
N LYS A 49 4.39 -11.96 7.31
CA LYS A 49 5.42 -11.71 6.27
C LYS A 49 6.22 -12.96 5.90
N ASN A 50 6.51 -13.84 6.86
CA ASN A 50 7.25 -15.09 6.63
C ASN A 50 6.40 -16.23 6.02
N GLN A 51 5.09 -16.00 5.82
CA GLN A 51 4.14 -16.96 5.26
C GLN A 51 3.72 -16.58 3.83
N GLY A 52 4.48 -15.67 3.18
CA GLY A 52 4.17 -15.20 1.83
C GLY A 52 3.05 -14.17 1.79
N PHE A 53 2.88 -13.37 2.85
CA PHE A 53 1.92 -12.27 2.89
C PHE A 53 2.61 -10.91 2.67
N GLU A 54 1.97 -10.04 1.89
CA GLU A 54 2.45 -8.70 1.58
C GLU A 54 1.30 -7.68 1.65
N ILE A 55 1.63 -6.45 2.02
CA ILE A 55 0.69 -5.32 2.01
C ILE A 55 1.16 -4.31 0.95
N LEU A 56 0.28 -3.96 0.01
CA LEU A 56 0.52 -2.91 -0.98
C LEU A 56 -0.36 -1.69 -0.63
N ALA A 57 0.28 -0.61 -0.21
CA ALA A 57 -0.39 0.62 0.18
C ALA A 57 -0.36 1.64 -0.97
N PHE A 58 -1.53 2.13 -1.36
CA PHE A 58 -1.74 3.07 -2.44
C PHE A 58 -2.29 4.39 -1.90
N PRO A 59 -1.49 5.47 -1.87
CA PRO A 59 -2.00 6.79 -1.52
C PRO A 59 -3.14 7.19 -2.44
N CYS A 60 -4.27 7.61 -1.89
CA CYS A 60 -5.46 7.95 -2.66
C CYS A 60 -6.15 9.20 -2.12
N ASN A 61 -6.24 10.23 -2.96
CA ASN A 61 -6.82 11.51 -2.60
C ASN A 61 -8.33 11.63 -2.94
N GLN A 62 -8.96 10.56 -3.42
CA GLN A 62 -10.36 10.60 -3.90
C GLN A 62 -11.39 10.62 -2.76
N PHE A 63 -10.95 10.39 -1.52
CA PHE A 63 -11.82 10.33 -0.34
C PHE A 63 -11.60 11.57 0.53
N GLY A 64 -12.44 12.58 0.34
CA GLY A 64 -12.43 13.80 1.16
C GLY A 64 -11.15 14.63 1.07
N ALA A 65 -10.37 14.46 0.00
CA ALA A 65 -9.08 15.14 -0.21
C ALA A 65 -8.06 14.98 0.95
N GLN A 66 -8.07 13.81 1.61
CA GLN A 66 -7.24 13.52 2.79
C GLN A 66 -5.82 13.04 2.48
N GLU A 67 -5.41 13.04 1.22
CA GLU A 67 -4.04 12.79 0.78
C GLU A 67 -3.58 13.93 -0.15
N PRO A 68 -3.44 15.17 0.37
CA PRO A 68 -3.17 16.34 -0.46
C PRO A 68 -1.76 16.39 -1.04
N ARG A 69 -0.87 15.47 -0.65
CA ARG A 69 0.46 15.36 -1.25
C ARG A 69 0.35 14.70 -2.61
N ASN A 70 0.86 15.39 -3.64
CA ASN A 70 1.17 14.72 -4.90
C ASN A 70 2.31 13.73 -4.67
N ASN A 71 2.14 12.52 -5.17
CA ASN A 71 3.24 11.58 -5.37
C ASN A 71 4.09 12.08 -6.53
N GLU A 72 4.90 13.12 -6.28
CA GLU A 72 6.10 13.44 -7.06
C GLU A 72 7.35 13.09 -6.24
#